data_AF-A0A537XKU9-F1
#
_entry.id   AF-A0A537XKU9-F1
#
_cell.length_a   1.000
_cell.length_b   1.000
_cell.length_c   1.000
_cell.angle_alpha   90.00
_cell.angle_beta   90.00
_cell.angle_gamma   90.00
#
_symmetry.space_group_name_H-M   'P 1'
#
loop_
_entity.id
_entity.type
_entity.pdbx_description
1 polymer ?
#
loop_
_entity_poly.entity_id
_entity_poly.type
_entity_poly.pdbx_seq_one_letter_code
_entity_poly.pdbx_strand_id
1 'polypeptide(L)'
;MLLASVPTSRGAGIAPPDLVLTFTGVQMEDRISYGLAMENRGDLPAMGVTITAALSPGLTLAPDSAIVFPLSISRINAAERVQVAFMLVIDPRVAAGTVESVTVFVAYQAPGAPEIIERSASSNIPVAARSGVPVIALIGAIAGGVLVLLGYAWKVHGEGVKIDQLFLLHDSGMLIRHYSNGKGLQRDSDI
;
A
#
# COMPACT_ATOMS: atom_id res chain seq x y z
N MET A 1 -11.64 3.29 56.32
CA MET A 1 -12.07 2.19 55.44
C MET A 1 -11.40 2.45 54.09
N LEU A 2 -10.28 1.77 53.82
CA LEU A 2 -9.41 2.04 52.67
C LEU A 2 -9.85 1.12 51.51
N LEU A 3 -10.45 1.68 50.46
CA LEU A 3 -10.78 0.92 49.24
C LEU A 3 -9.51 0.79 48.41
N ALA A 4 -8.87 -0.37 48.46
CA ALA A 4 -7.83 -0.72 47.51
C ALA A 4 -8.50 -0.96 46.14
N SER A 5 -8.30 -0.03 45.21
CA SER A 5 -8.63 -0.25 43.80
C SER A 5 -7.73 -1.37 43.26
N VAL A 6 -8.33 -2.53 43.01
CA VAL A 6 -7.68 -3.61 42.27
C VAL A 6 -7.42 -3.09 40.85
N PRO A 7 -6.17 -3.01 40.38
CA PRO A 7 -5.94 -2.76 38.96
C PRO A 7 -6.47 -3.97 38.20
N THR A 8 -7.48 -3.75 37.35
CA THR A 8 -7.86 -4.72 36.32
C THR A 8 -6.63 -4.95 35.46
N SER A 9 -5.88 -6.01 35.73
CA SER A 9 -4.93 -6.56 34.78
C SER A 9 -5.70 -6.86 33.51
N ARG A 10 -5.48 -6.06 32.47
CA ARG A 10 -5.91 -6.35 31.10
C ARG A 10 -5.21 -7.65 30.72
N GLY A 11 -5.89 -8.78 30.93
CA GLY A 11 -5.38 -10.07 30.48
C GLY A 11 -5.05 -9.94 29.00
N ALA A 12 -3.82 -10.27 28.62
CA ALA A 12 -3.48 -10.50 27.23
C ALA A 12 -4.30 -11.72 26.78
N GLY A 13 -5.52 -11.47 26.31
CA GLY A 13 -6.34 -12.50 25.69
C GLY A 13 -5.62 -13.01 24.45
N ILE A 14 -5.71 -14.31 24.20
CA ILE A 14 -5.21 -14.92 22.96
C ILE A 14 -5.91 -14.23 21.79
N ALA A 15 -5.16 -13.55 20.92
CA ALA A 15 -5.73 -12.87 19.77
C ALA A 15 -6.20 -13.89 18.71
N PRO A 16 -7.40 -13.73 18.13
CA PRO A 16 -7.86 -14.55 17.01
C PRO A 16 -6.94 -14.36 15.79
N PRO A 17 -6.96 -15.27 14.80
CA PRO A 17 -6.17 -15.10 13.59
C PRO A 17 -6.56 -13.81 12.86
N ASP A 18 -5.57 -13.02 12.46
CA ASP A 18 -5.76 -11.78 11.71
C ASP A 18 -4.84 -11.79 10.49
N LEU A 19 -5.40 -12.13 9.33
CA LEU A 19 -4.65 -12.11 8.08
C LEU A 19 -4.62 -10.69 7.52
N VAL A 20 -3.41 -10.13 7.48
CA VAL A 20 -3.13 -8.90 6.76
C VAL A 20 -2.72 -9.26 5.34
N LEU A 21 -3.43 -8.68 4.37
CA LEU A 21 -3.22 -8.93 2.95
C LEU A 21 -2.41 -7.79 2.34
N THR A 22 -1.38 -8.12 1.58
CA THR A 22 -0.69 -7.20 0.67
C THR A 22 -0.79 -7.76 -0.73
N PHE A 23 -1.42 -7.00 -1.63
CA PHE A 23 -1.66 -7.44 -3.00
C PHE A 23 -1.12 -6.41 -3.98
N THR A 24 -0.26 -6.85 -4.88
CA THR A 24 0.42 -6.01 -5.85
C THR A 24 0.45 -6.68 -7.20
N GLY A 25 0.26 -5.91 -8.26
CA GLY A 25 0.53 -6.39 -9.61
C GLY A 25 1.47 -5.48 -10.38
N VAL A 26 2.16 -6.08 -11.35
CA VAL A 26 3.10 -5.39 -12.24
C VAL A 26 2.81 -5.87 -13.66
N GLN A 27 2.51 -4.93 -14.55
CA GLN A 27 2.35 -5.24 -15.97
C GLN A 27 3.71 -5.41 -16.64
N MET A 28 3.79 -6.46 -17.47
CA MET A 28 4.90 -6.78 -18.35
C MET A 28 4.31 -7.05 -19.74
N GLU A 29 4.42 -6.08 -20.64
CA GLU A 29 3.87 -6.15 -22.00
C GLU A 29 2.36 -6.42 -22.03
N ASP A 30 1.94 -7.60 -22.47
CA ASP A 30 0.55 -8.07 -22.56
C ASP A 30 0.11 -8.92 -21.36
N ARG A 31 0.98 -9.05 -20.34
CA ARG A 31 0.75 -9.85 -19.14
C ARG A 31 0.81 -8.98 -17.89
N ILE A 32 0.17 -9.42 -16.82
CA ILE A 32 0.28 -8.83 -15.50
C ILE A 32 0.65 -9.92 -14.50
N SER A 33 1.78 -9.74 -13.83
CA SER A 33 2.21 -10.60 -12.73
C SER A 33 1.66 -10.05 -11.42
N TYR A 34 0.97 -10.89 -10.66
CA TYR A 34 0.40 -10.55 -9.36
C TYR A 34 1.08 -11.32 -8.24
N GLY A 35 1.30 -10.64 -7.12
CA GLY A 35 1.77 -11.21 -5.87
C GLY A 35 0.80 -10.89 -4.73
N LEU A 36 0.37 -11.93 -4.01
CA LEU A 36 -0.41 -11.85 -2.79
C LEU A 36 0.46 -12.35 -1.62
N ALA A 37 0.73 -11.48 -0.66
CA ALA A 37 1.30 -11.84 0.63
C ALA A 37 0.21 -11.82 1.70
N MET A 38 0.15 -12.90 2.48
CA MET A 38 -0.74 -13.06 3.63
C MET A 38 0.14 -13.22 4.86
N GLU A 39 -0.03 -12.34 5.85
CA GLU A 39 0.69 -12.39 7.13
C GLU A 39 -0.33 -12.56 8.26
N ASN A 40 -0.20 -13.63 9.06
CA ASN A 40 -1.05 -13.83 10.21
C ASN A 40 -0.48 -13.11 11.44
N ARG A 41 -1.12 -12.01 11.85
CA ARG A 41 -0.74 -11.21 13.02
C ARG A 41 -1.46 -11.59 14.30
N GLY A 42 -2.32 -12.60 14.24
CA GLY A 42 -2.98 -13.17 15.41
C GLY A 42 -2.09 -14.17 16.15
N ASP A 43 -2.52 -14.53 17.36
CA ASP A 43 -1.84 -15.55 18.19
C ASP A 43 -2.30 -16.98 17.85
N LEU A 44 -3.40 -17.11 17.09
CA LEU A 44 -3.96 -18.39 16.65
C LEU A 44 -3.71 -18.63 15.15
N PRO A 45 -3.57 -19.90 14.72
CA PRO A 45 -3.44 -20.23 13.31
C PRO A 45 -4.76 -19.97 12.55
N ALA A 46 -4.66 -19.43 11.34
CA ALA A 46 -5.77 -19.36 10.40
C ALA A 46 -5.95 -20.73 9.73
N MET A 47 -7.15 -21.28 9.78
CA MET A 47 -7.49 -22.61 9.25
C MET A 47 -8.36 -22.50 8.01
N GLY A 48 -8.23 -23.48 7.10
CA GLY A 48 -9.14 -23.63 5.96
C GLY A 48 -9.14 -22.43 5.01
N VAL A 49 -7.96 -21.83 4.81
CA VAL A 49 -7.82 -20.60 4.03
C VAL A 49 -8.18 -20.88 2.58
N THR A 50 -9.19 -20.17 2.05
CA THR A 50 -9.65 -20.28 0.67
C THR A 50 -9.50 -18.93 -0.01
N ILE A 51 -8.82 -18.94 -1.16
CA ILE A 51 -8.50 -17.75 -1.94
C ILE A 51 -9.29 -17.83 -3.25
N THR A 52 -10.02 -16.77 -3.55
CA THR A 52 -10.70 -16.56 -4.83
C THR A 52 -10.27 -15.23 -5.42
N ALA A 53 -10.44 -15.07 -6.73
CA ALA A 53 -10.12 -13.83 -7.43
C ALA A 53 -11.28 -13.42 -8.34
N ALA A 54 -11.67 -12.15 -8.28
CA ALA A 54 -12.51 -11.49 -9.25
C ALA A 54 -11.63 -10.70 -10.22
N LEU A 55 -11.72 -11.05 -11.50
CA LEU A 55 -10.95 -10.44 -12.57
C LEU A 55 -11.85 -9.47 -13.35
N SER A 56 -11.29 -8.35 -13.78
CA SER A 56 -11.95 -7.48 -14.75
C SER A 56 -12.10 -8.17 -16.11
N PRO A 57 -13.09 -7.82 -16.94
CA PRO A 57 -13.39 -8.54 -18.20
C PRO A 57 -12.24 -8.57 -19.21
N GLY A 58 -11.32 -7.59 -19.14
CA GLY A 58 -10.14 -7.51 -19.99
C GLY A 58 -9.00 -8.44 -19.59
N LEU A 59 -9.16 -9.22 -18.51
CA LEU A 59 -8.13 -10.08 -17.94
C LEU A 59 -8.56 -11.54 -17.91
N THR A 60 -7.62 -12.42 -18.23
CA THR A 60 -7.79 -13.87 -18.15
C THR A 60 -6.61 -14.51 -17.44
N LEU A 61 -6.80 -15.64 -16.77
CA LEU A 61 -5.69 -16.41 -16.19
C LEU A 61 -4.75 -16.86 -17.31
N ALA A 62 -3.45 -16.62 -17.13
CA ALA A 62 -2.47 -17.10 -18.08
C ALA A 62 -2.47 -18.64 -18.10
N PRO A 63 -2.41 -19.29 -19.28
CA PRO A 63 -2.41 -20.76 -19.37
C PRO A 63 -1.21 -21.42 -18.65
N ASP A 64 -0.10 -20.69 -18.55
CA ASP A 64 1.13 -21.05 -17.87
C ASP A 64 1.18 -20.59 -16.40
N SER A 65 0.09 -20.01 -15.89
CA SER A 65 -0.01 -19.66 -14.47
C SER A 65 0.00 -20.93 -13.62
N ALA A 66 0.89 -20.97 -12.62
CA ALA A 66 1.00 -22.09 -11.68
C ALA A 66 -0.22 -22.23 -10.75
N ILE A 67 -1.15 -21.27 -10.79
CA ILE A 67 -2.28 -21.17 -9.87
C ILE A 67 -3.58 -21.14 -10.65
N VAL A 68 -4.53 -21.92 -10.16
CA VAL A 68 -5.94 -21.93 -10.56
C VAL A 68 -6.77 -21.53 -9.34
N PHE A 69 -7.79 -20.71 -9.55
CA PHE A 69 -8.74 -20.34 -8.51
C PHE A 69 -10.01 -21.20 -8.57
N PRO A 70 -10.59 -21.57 -7.41
CA PRO A 70 -10.15 -21.26 -6.05
C PRO A 70 -8.88 -22.03 -5.63
N LEU A 71 -8.05 -21.39 -4.79
CA LEU A 71 -6.86 -21.98 -4.17
C LEU A 71 -7.10 -22.19 -2.68
N SER A 72 -6.82 -23.38 -2.16
CA SER A 72 -6.98 -23.70 -0.74
C SER A 72 -5.63 -23.94 -0.06
N ILE A 73 -5.44 -23.35 1.11
CA ILE A 73 -4.29 -23.53 2.00
C ILE A 73 -4.83 -24.03 3.34
N SER A 74 -4.36 -25.20 3.78
CA SER A 74 -4.91 -25.86 4.96
C SER A 74 -4.76 -25.02 6.24
N ARG A 75 -3.61 -24.35 6.40
CA ARG A 75 -3.27 -23.60 7.61
C ARG A 75 -2.22 -22.52 7.32
N ILE A 76 -2.34 -21.38 8.00
CA ILE A 76 -1.28 -20.39 8.17
C ILE A 76 -1.08 -20.18 9.67
N ASN A 77 0.11 -20.50 10.19
CA ASN A 77 0.41 -20.41 11.62
C ASN A 77 0.47 -18.95 12.10
N ALA A 78 0.47 -18.75 13.42
CA ALA A 78 0.69 -17.43 14.01
C ALA A 78 2.07 -16.88 13.60
N ALA A 79 2.13 -15.58 13.27
CA ALA A 79 3.32 -14.90 12.73
C ALA A 79 3.88 -15.48 11.42
N GLU A 80 3.18 -16.40 10.77
CA GLU A 80 3.59 -16.95 9.49
C GLU A 80 3.21 -15.99 8.35
N ARG A 81 4.10 -15.91 7.34
CA ARG A 81 3.84 -15.20 6.10
C ARG A 81 3.89 -16.17 4.93
N VAL A 82 2.79 -16.20 4.16
CA VAL A 82 2.66 -16.99 2.95
C VAL A 82 2.57 -16.07 1.74
N GLN A 83 3.25 -16.43 0.66
CA GLN A 83 3.27 -15.66 -0.59
C GLN A 83 2.80 -16.53 -1.75
N VAL A 84 1.95 -15.94 -2.58
CA VAL A 84 1.27 -16.59 -3.69
C VAL A 84 1.43 -15.68 -4.90
N ALA A 85 1.81 -16.23 -6.05
CA ALA A 85 1.99 -15.45 -7.28
C ALA A 85 1.28 -16.11 -8.46
N PHE A 86 0.61 -15.30 -9.28
CA PHE A 86 -0.10 -15.77 -10.47
C PHE A 86 0.01 -14.74 -11.59
N MET A 87 -0.22 -15.19 -12.83
CA MET A 87 -0.12 -14.35 -14.01
C MET A 87 -1.48 -14.26 -14.72
N LEU A 88 -1.80 -13.05 -15.18
CA LEU A 88 -2.96 -12.79 -16.03
C LEU A 88 -2.50 -12.30 -17.40
N VAL A 89 -3.27 -12.60 -18.44
CA VAL A 89 -3.11 -12.10 -19.81
C VAL A 89 -4.16 -11.04 -20.08
N ILE A 90 -3.75 -9.93 -20.69
CA ILE A 90 -4.61 -8.81 -21.05
C ILE A 90 -5.18 -9.07 -22.45
N ASP A 91 -6.50 -9.05 -22.59
CA ASP A 91 -7.18 -9.15 -23.89
C ASP A 91 -6.63 -8.05 -24.83
N PRO A 92 -6.16 -8.38 -26.05
CA PRO A 92 -5.61 -7.41 -27.00
C PRO A 92 -6.56 -6.25 -27.37
N ARG A 93 -7.86 -6.38 -27.13
CA ARG A 93 -8.87 -5.34 -27.36
C ARG A 93 -8.89 -4.26 -26.29
N VAL A 94 -8.27 -4.51 -25.12
CA VAL A 94 -8.20 -3.53 -24.04
C VAL A 94 -7.23 -2.42 -24.44
N ALA A 95 -7.77 -1.20 -24.52
CA ALA A 95 -7.00 -0.01 -24.87
C ALA A 95 -6.01 0.38 -23.77
N ALA A 96 -4.85 0.90 -24.16
CA ALA A 96 -3.90 1.49 -23.21
C ALA A 96 -4.56 2.63 -22.41
N GLY A 97 -4.25 2.72 -21.13
CA GLY A 97 -4.87 3.66 -20.19
C GLY A 97 -6.16 3.14 -19.55
N THR A 98 -6.75 2.04 -20.04
CA THR A 98 -7.85 1.36 -19.34
C THR A 98 -7.35 0.84 -18.00
N VAL A 99 -8.09 1.10 -16.93
CA VAL A 99 -7.75 0.59 -15.59
C VAL A 99 -8.38 -0.78 -15.42
N GLU A 100 -7.55 -1.80 -15.33
CA GLU A 100 -8.00 -3.16 -14.99
C GLU A 100 -7.86 -3.36 -13.48
N SER A 101 -8.92 -3.87 -12.86
CA SER A 101 -8.98 -4.14 -11.43
C SER A 101 -9.03 -5.64 -11.16
N VAL A 102 -8.22 -6.10 -10.20
CA VAL A 102 -8.27 -7.46 -9.69
C VAL A 102 -8.49 -7.39 -8.19
N THR A 103 -9.48 -8.14 -7.70
CA THR A 103 -9.73 -8.28 -6.26
C THR A 103 -9.57 -9.72 -5.85
N VAL A 104 -8.74 -9.96 -4.84
CA VAL A 104 -8.64 -11.27 -4.19
C VAL A 104 -9.47 -11.27 -2.92
N PHE A 105 -10.17 -12.38 -2.67
CA PHE A 105 -10.92 -12.64 -1.45
C PHE A 105 -10.30 -13.84 -0.75
N VAL A 106 -10.04 -13.68 0.54
CA VAL A 106 -9.44 -14.68 1.41
C VAL A 106 -10.43 -14.95 2.54
N ALA A 107 -10.97 -16.17 2.57
CA ALA A 107 -11.84 -16.65 3.63
C ALA A 107 -11.07 -17.65 4.51
N TYR A 108 -11.19 -17.54 5.83
CA TYR A 108 -10.50 -18.43 6.78
C TYR A 108 -11.26 -18.50 8.11
N GLN A 109 -10.91 -19.45 8.97
CA GLN A 109 -11.55 -19.60 10.29
C GLN A 109 -10.52 -19.75 11.41
N ALA A 110 -10.90 -19.40 12.63
CA ALA A 110 -10.11 -19.72 13.81
C ALA A 110 -10.24 -21.21 14.18
N PRO A 111 -9.26 -21.80 14.90
CA PRO A 111 -9.28 -23.22 15.24
C PRO A 111 -10.49 -23.54 16.12
N GLY A 112 -11.35 -24.45 15.64
CA GLY A 112 -12.56 -24.86 16.36
C GLY A 112 -13.67 -23.81 16.40
N ALA A 113 -13.51 -22.66 15.73
CA ALA A 113 -14.56 -21.66 15.60
C ALA A 113 -15.43 -21.95 14.36
N PRO A 114 -16.76 -21.77 14.45
CA PRO A 114 -17.66 -21.90 13.32
C PRO A 114 -17.67 -20.66 12.42
N GLU A 115 -17.10 -19.55 12.88
CA GLU A 115 -17.10 -18.27 12.17
C GLU A 115 -16.06 -18.24 11.04
N ILE A 116 -16.51 -17.87 9.84
CA ILE A 116 -15.66 -17.59 8.70
C ILE A 116 -15.35 -16.10 8.66
N ILE A 117 -14.08 -15.77 8.64
CA ILE A 117 -13.53 -14.43 8.54
C ILE A 117 -13.11 -14.20 7.09
N GLU A 118 -13.57 -13.10 6.51
CA GLU A 118 -13.22 -12.69 5.14
C GLU A 118 -12.30 -11.46 5.15
N ARG A 119 -11.36 -11.46 4.21
CA ARG A 119 -10.48 -10.34 3.89
C ARG A 119 -10.39 -10.19 2.38
N SER A 120 -10.21 -8.96 1.92
CA SER A 120 -9.99 -8.70 0.51
C SER A 120 -8.90 -7.68 0.29
N ALA A 121 -8.26 -7.77 -0.88
CA ALA A 121 -7.30 -6.79 -1.35
C ALA A 121 -7.46 -6.62 -2.85
N SER A 122 -7.38 -5.38 -3.31
CA SER A 122 -7.55 -5.03 -4.71
C SER A 122 -6.29 -4.38 -5.27
N SER A 123 -5.97 -4.67 -6.52
CA SER A 123 -4.93 -4.00 -7.28
C SER A 123 -5.54 -3.44 -8.56
N ASN A 124 -5.31 -2.15 -8.79
CA ASN A 124 -5.80 -1.42 -9.96
C ASN A 124 -4.60 -1.00 -10.80
N ILE A 125 -4.50 -1.50 -12.03
CA ILE A 125 -3.36 -1.25 -12.90
C ILE A 125 -3.85 -0.62 -14.21
N PRO A 126 -3.37 0.58 -14.55
CA PRO A 126 -3.60 1.15 -15.87
C PRO A 126 -2.80 0.37 -16.92
N VAL A 127 -3.47 -0.11 -17.97
CA VAL A 127 -2.84 -0.88 -19.04
C VAL A 127 -1.83 -0.01 -19.78
N ALA A 128 -0.56 -0.41 -19.73
CA ALA A 128 0.52 0.20 -20.48
C ALA A 128 0.42 -0.06 -21.98
N ALA A 129 1.01 0.81 -22.79
CA ALA A 129 1.06 0.68 -24.24
C ALA A 129 1.91 -0.55 -24.65
N ARG A 130 1.36 -1.40 -25.52
CA ARG A 130 2.01 -2.62 -26.03
C ARG A 130 2.91 -2.27 -27.24
N SER A 131 4.06 -1.65 -26.96
CA SER A 131 5.09 -1.21 -27.93
C SER A 131 4.74 -0.02 -28.85
N GLY A 132 5.68 0.93 -28.95
CA GLY A 132 5.52 2.21 -29.65
C GLY A 132 5.25 3.35 -28.66
N VAL A 133 6.30 3.97 -28.13
CA VAL A 133 6.25 5.04 -27.13
C VAL A 133 5.24 6.15 -27.53
N PRO A 134 4.12 6.34 -26.80
CA PRO A 134 3.49 7.64 -26.79
C PRO A 134 4.28 8.49 -25.78
N VAL A 135 5.11 9.40 -26.29
CA VAL A 135 5.97 10.33 -25.53
C VAL A 135 5.19 11.16 -24.48
N ILE A 136 3.86 11.13 -24.50
CA ILE A 136 2.98 11.82 -23.55
C ILE A 136 2.81 11.06 -22.22
N ALA A 137 3.14 9.76 -22.14
CA ALA A 137 2.97 8.99 -20.90
C ALA A 137 4.11 9.16 -19.86
N LEU A 138 5.17 9.92 -20.17
CA LEU A 138 6.20 10.26 -19.17
C LEU A 138 5.68 11.20 -18.08
N ILE A 139 4.57 11.91 -18.32
CA ILE A 139 3.98 12.83 -17.34
C ILE A 139 3.17 12.08 -16.28
N GLY A 140 2.60 10.90 -16.57
CA GLY A 140 1.81 10.14 -15.58
C GLY A 140 2.64 9.48 -14.48
N ALA A 141 3.81 8.92 -14.82
CA ALA A 141 4.71 8.29 -13.86
C ALA A 141 5.50 9.31 -13.03
N ILE A 142 5.82 10.47 -13.61
CA ILE A 142 6.43 11.59 -12.87
C ILE A 142 5.37 12.31 -12.03
N ALA A 143 4.16 12.55 -12.52
CA ALA A 143 3.12 13.21 -11.72
C ALA A 143 2.73 12.39 -10.48
N GLY A 144 2.58 11.07 -10.57
CA GLY A 144 2.28 10.24 -9.39
C GLY A 144 3.42 10.21 -8.37
N GLY A 145 4.66 9.98 -8.81
CA GLY A 145 5.83 9.93 -7.92
C GLY A 145 6.23 11.30 -7.36
N VAL A 146 6.17 12.35 -8.18
CA VAL A 146 6.51 13.73 -7.78
C VAL A 146 5.37 14.39 -7.00
N LEU A 147 4.09 14.09 -7.23
CA LEU A 147 3.01 14.55 -6.34
C LEU A 147 3.00 13.83 -5.00
N VAL A 148 3.39 12.55 -4.94
CA VAL A 148 3.55 11.84 -3.67
C VAL A 148 4.78 12.38 -2.92
N LEU A 149 5.90 12.67 -3.60
CA LEU A 149 7.08 13.31 -2.99
C LEU A 149 6.84 14.78 -2.61
N LEU A 150 6.14 15.59 -3.43
CA LEU A 150 5.73 16.96 -3.08
C LEU A 150 4.69 16.98 -1.95
N GLY A 151 3.73 16.05 -1.97
CA GLY A 151 2.74 15.89 -0.91
C GLY A 151 3.38 15.48 0.42
N TYR A 152 4.41 14.62 0.37
CA TYR A 152 5.22 14.29 1.54
C TYR A 152 6.05 15.50 2.00
N ALA A 153 6.64 16.26 1.08
CA ALA A 153 7.42 17.46 1.39
C ALA A 153 6.58 18.60 2.01
N TRP A 154 5.32 18.77 1.59
CA TRP A 154 4.38 19.72 2.19
C TRP A 154 3.85 19.27 3.55
N LYS A 155 3.63 17.97 3.75
CA LYS A 155 3.20 17.43 5.05
C LYS A 155 4.30 17.49 6.10
N VAL A 156 5.57 17.31 5.70
CA VAL A 156 6.72 17.45 6.61
C VAL A 156 7.07 18.92 6.89
N HIS A 157 6.67 19.87 6.02
CA HIS A 157 6.83 21.31 6.29
C HIS A 157 5.77 21.92 7.23
N GLY A 158 4.74 21.16 7.62
CA GLY A 158 3.72 21.60 8.58
C GLY A 158 4.21 21.63 10.04
N GLU A 159 5.34 20.99 10.33
CA GLU A 159 5.98 21.04 11.64
C GLU A 159 7.19 21.98 11.55
N GLY A 160 7.00 23.18 12.08
CA GLY A 160 7.94 24.30 11.94
C GLY A 160 9.34 23.94 12.41
N VAL A 161 10.24 23.70 11.46
CA VAL A 161 11.68 23.79 11.69
C VAL A 161 12.00 25.29 11.81
N LYS A 162 12.06 25.77 13.06
CA LYS A 162 12.68 27.05 13.38
C LYS A 162 14.17 26.93 13.06
N ILE A 163 14.57 27.46 11.91
CA ILE A 163 15.97 27.61 11.56
C ILE A 163 16.50 28.76 12.42
N ASP A 164 17.01 28.44 13.62
CA ASP A 164 17.47 29.47 14.54
C ASP A 164 18.86 30.02 14.18
N GLN A 165 19.67 29.37 13.34
CA GLN A 165 21.02 29.86 13.02
C GLN A 165 21.49 29.42 11.63
N LEU A 166 21.72 30.39 10.74
CA LEU A 166 22.45 30.19 9.49
C LEU A 166 23.85 30.80 9.67
N PHE A 167 24.88 29.97 9.83
CA PHE A 167 26.27 30.41 9.77
C PHE A 167 26.71 30.43 8.30
N LEU A 168 26.74 31.62 7.70
CA LEU A 168 27.41 31.83 6.41
C LEU A 168 28.92 31.97 6.67
N LEU A 169 29.70 30.99 6.23
CA LEU A 169 31.16 31.10 6.19
C LEU A 169 31.52 31.87 4.91
N HIS A 170 31.97 33.12 5.05
CA HIS A 170 32.59 33.88 3.97
C HIS A 170 34.11 33.63 4.02
N ASP A 171 34.79 33.51 2.89
CA ASP A 171 36.21 33.14 2.75
C ASP A 171 37.18 34.26 3.23
N SER A 172 36.77 35.05 4.22
CA SER A 172 37.48 36.26 4.71
C SER A 172 37.43 36.42 6.23
N GLY A 173 36.89 35.45 6.99
CA GLY A 173 37.05 35.38 8.45
C GLY A 173 36.35 36.45 9.30
N MET A 174 35.25 37.06 8.83
CA MET A 174 34.52 38.08 9.60
C MET A 174 33.00 37.82 9.62
N LEU A 175 32.43 37.66 10.82
CA LEU A 175 31.01 37.35 11.08
C LEU A 175 30.22 38.63 11.38
N ILE A 176 29.20 38.95 10.56
CA ILE A 176 28.23 40.02 10.83
C ILE A 176 26.86 39.38 11.07
N ARG A 177 26.24 39.68 12.21
CA ARG A 177 24.88 39.20 12.56
C ARG A 177 23.84 40.18 12.01
N HIS A 178 22.90 39.69 11.20
CA HIS A 178 21.72 40.44 10.82
C HIS A 178 20.47 39.77 11.42
N TYR A 179 19.77 40.50 12.30
CA TYR A 179 18.44 40.14 12.77
C TYR A 179 17.40 40.81 11.86
N SER A 180 16.57 40.01 11.18
CA SER A 180 15.39 40.50 10.47
C SER A 180 14.14 40.03 11.24
N ASN A 181 13.37 40.99 11.74
CA ASN A 181 12.21 40.76 12.59
C ASN A 181 10.98 40.58 11.67
N GLY A 182 10.45 39.36 11.57
CA GLY A 182 9.32 39.05 10.70
C GLY A 182 8.03 39.71 11.16
N LYS A 183 7.51 40.65 10.36
CA LYS A 183 6.10 41.06 10.37
C LYS A 183 5.48 40.70 9.02
N GLY A 184 4.32 40.06 9.10
CA GLY A 184 3.68 39.29 8.03
C GLY A 184 3.48 40.04 6.72
N LEU A 185 3.56 39.28 5.63
CA LEU A 185 3.20 39.71 4.29
C LEU A 185 1.70 40.04 4.25
N GLN A 186 1.37 41.31 4.13
CA GLN A 186 0.04 41.81 3.81
C GLN A 186 -0.18 41.65 2.31
N ARG A 187 -1.26 40.95 1.93
CA ARG A 187 -1.64 40.68 0.55
C ARG A 187 -2.51 41.84 0.06
N ASP A 188 -1.90 42.83 -0.57
CA ASP A 188 -2.65 43.89 -1.26
C ASP A 188 -3.24 43.33 -2.55
N SER A 189 -4.54 43.52 -2.69
CA SER A 189 -5.30 43.29 -3.92
C SER A 189 -5.58 44.67 -4.48
N ASP A 190 -5.08 44.98 -5.68
CA ASP A 190 -5.64 45.96 -6.63
C ASP A 190 -4.70 46.14 -7.83
N ILE A 191 -5.06 45.51 -8.96
CA ILE A 191 -5.23 46.11 -10.31
C ILE A 191 -5.60 45.03 -11.32
#